data_AF-A0A6C0LL81-F1
#
_entry.id   AF-A0A6C0LL81-F1
#
_cell.length_a   1.000
_cell.length_b   1.000
_cell.length_c   1.000
_cell.angle_alpha   90.00
_cell.angle_beta   90.00
_cell.angle_gamma   90.00
#
_symmetry.space_group_name_H-M   'P 1'
#
loop_
_entity.id
_entity.type
_entity.pdbx_description
1 polymer ?
#
loop_
_entity_poly.entity_id
_entity_poly.type
_entity_poly.pdbx_seq_one_letter_code
_entity_poly.pdbx_strand_id
1 'polypeptide(L)'
;MIWETMIYAAMVLLVIIIAWEYLRNTMMIEGFTDGVVPEYFGRFFPRRHDVVPGEMREVDGWIRNPRYFEGYVDVQNLGYKGDFCRVVEKEGIPDSRIMACALAGQEGLDSFTFRTDSARAGMRFSRDDYFRDVNDDGKEDYGRILKIKNAPNDAWQALAVLAGNTRFKQGEDTPDNSPPPDIADLLFFFEGIMVWYRFFDDMLDYGENTQIKIAGEMKIDEDPKKTVTKGISMNRLPTADSEVKPPADQFIKIGENARLEFDTRVQLRQLRAISVWVFFEEFTNNARIFDFGNGPGHDNVLLGIEAKGNVEQAFGLMNARPGDMNKVCSARAPAEVSPQEYMLTTDANVNEFDCPGPEPVQNTYPEDELSPGVDPRANLLFEIWDTQQRKMRLRAMNVIPLRKWTHIALTTTDATNFRPTWRVYIDGKMVLEQLDGFMPLKSYTTDNYIGRSNWETESQAFENPDERLRGSLFDFRLYRQPMSMGKIDKTYRWGHKKLGIQEPRPPLQSASSEGFPYPPPQPFLSSTGDFPGITKSPNAL
;
A
#
# COMPACT_ATOMS: atom_id res chain seq x y z
N MET A 1 -66.20 -28.99 -53.40
CA MET A 1 -65.30 -30.15 -53.54
C MET A 1 -63.81 -29.81 -53.50
N ILE A 2 -63.20 -29.06 -54.44
CA ILE A 2 -61.73 -28.81 -54.42
C ILE A 2 -61.27 -27.94 -53.23
N TRP A 3 -62.08 -26.95 -52.83
CA TRP A 3 -61.74 -26.04 -51.72
C TRP A 3 -61.81 -26.72 -50.34
N GLU A 4 -62.80 -27.58 -50.14
CA GLU A 4 -62.95 -28.35 -48.90
C GLU A 4 -61.79 -29.33 -48.73
N THR A 5 -61.38 -30.02 -49.79
CA THR A 5 -60.22 -30.93 -49.76
C THR A 5 -58.91 -30.20 -49.44
N MET A 6 -58.75 -28.95 -49.90
CA MET A 6 -57.57 -28.15 -49.57
C MET A 6 -57.54 -27.68 -48.11
N ILE A 7 -58.70 -27.35 -47.54
CA ILE A 7 -58.80 -26.99 -46.12
C ILE A 7 -58.46 -28.20 -45.25
N TYR A 8 -58.99 -29.38 -45.55
CA TYR A 8 -58.66 -30.60 -44.81
C TYR A 8 -57.18 -30.97 -44.97
N ALA A 9 -56.59 -30.82 -46.16
CA ALA A 9 -55.15 -31.05 -46.36
C ALA A 9 -54.30 -30.06 -45.55
N ALA A 10 -54.67 -28.77 -45.51
CA ALA A 10 -53.97 -27.77 -44.72
C ALA A 10 -54.08 -28.04 -43.21
N MET A 11 -55.25 -28.43 -42.71
CA MET A 11 -55.42 -28.79 -41.31
C MET A 11 -54.61 -30.03 -40.92
N VAL A 12 -54.58 -31.06 -41.78
CA VAL A 12 -53.76 -32.26 -41.55
C VAL A 12 -52.27 -31.90 -41.53
N LEU A 13 -51.81 -31.05 -42.45
CA LEU A 13 -50.43 -30.59 -42.46
C LEU A 13 -50.07 -29.83 -41.18
N LEU A 14 -50.99 -28.99 -40.69
CA LEU A 14 -50.81 -28.19 -39.48
C LEU A 14 -50.75 -29.08 -38.23
N VAL A 15 -51.59 -30.12 -38.15
CA VAL A 15 -51.53 -31.12 -37.08
C VAL A 15 -50.24 -31.94 -37.15
N ILE A 16 -49.74 -32.28 -38.35
CA ILE A 16 -48.46 -32.97 -38.51
C ILE A 16 -47.30 -32.08 -38.04
N ILE A 17 -47.32 -30.78 -38.35
CA ILE A 17 -46.30 -29.83 -37.88
C ILE A 17 -46.35 -29.70 -36.36
N ILE A 18 -47.53 -29.56 -35.76
CA ILE A 18 -47.69 -29.49 -34.29
C ILE A 18 -47.23 -30.79 -33.64
N ALA A 19 -47.60 -31.96 -34.19
CA ALA A 19 -47.18 -33.25 -33.67
C ALA A 19 -45.67 -33.46 -33.82
N TRP A 20 -45.09 -33.01 -34.94
CA TRP A 20 -43.66 -33.03 -35.18
C TRP A 20 -42.92 -32.14 -34.18
N GLU A 21 -43.39 -30.91 -33.94
CA GLU A 21 -42.81 -30.02 -32.93
C GLU A 21 -42.97 -30.59 -31.52
N TYR A 22 -44.13 -31.16 -31.18
CA TYR A 22 -44.36 -31.79 -29.88
C TYR A 22 -43.47 -33.02 -29.63
N LEU A 23 -43.29 -33.86 -30.65
CA LEU A 23 -42.37 -35.01 -30.60
C LEU A 23 -40.90 -34.58 -30.59
N ARG A 24 -40.57 -33.42 -31.16
CA ARG A 24 -39.24 -32.80 -31.11
C ARG A 24 -38.99 -32.06 -29.79
N ASN A 25 -40.04 -31.74 -29.02
CA ASN A 25 -39.97 -30.96 -27.79
C ASN A 25 -39.34 -31.71 -26.60
N THR A 26 -38.92 -32.97 -26.76
CA THR A 26 -37.99 -33.61 -25.81
C THR A 26 -36.52 -33.29 -26.11
N MET A 27 -36.22 -32.52 -27.16
CA MET A 27 -34.87 -32.08 -27.55
C MET A 27 -34.69 -30.57 -27.71
N MET A 28 -35.71 -29.76 -27.39
CA MET A 28 -35.56 -28.30 -27.28
C MET A 28 -35.69 -27.94 -25.81
N ILE A 29 -34.54 -27.92 -25.13
CA ILE A 29 -34.38 -27.22 -23.87
C ILE A 29 -34.56 -25.73 -24.20
N GLU A 30 -35.60 -25.11 -23.67
CA GLU A 30 -35.74 -23.65 -23.68
C GLU A 30 -34.55 -23.04 -22.92
N GLY A 31 -33.82 -22.16 -23.60
CA GLY A 31 -32.53 -21.65 -23.17
C GLY A 31 -31.44 -22.14 -24.12
N PHE A 32 -30.77 -21.21 -24.78
CA PHE A 32 -29.65 -21.48 -25.68
C PHE A 32 -28.48 -22.09 -24.88
N THR A 33 -28.51 -23.41 -24.66
CA THR A 33 -27.47 -24.16 -23.93
C THR A 33 -26.28 -24.54 -24.82
N ASP A 34 -26.39 -24.34 -26.14
CA ASP A 34 -25.31 -24.62 -27.10
C ASP A 34 -24.41 -23.39 -27.29
N GLY A 35 -23.89 -22.88 -26.16
CA GLY A 35 -22.56 -22.31 -25.90
C GLY A 35 -21.83 -21.37 -26.88
N VAL A 36 -22.37 -21.03 -28.05
CA VAL A 36 -21.74 -20.16 -29.03
C VAL A 36 -22.85 -19.33 -29.68
N VAL A 37 -23.18 -18.19 -29.08
CA VAL A 37 -23.92 -17.15 -29.80
C VAL A 37 -22.93 -16.59 -30.83
N PRO A 38 -23.23 -16.58 -32.14
CA PRO A 38 -22.36 -15.92 -33.10
C PRO A 38 -22.15 -14.47 -32.65
N GLU A 39 -20.90 -13.98 -32.63
CA GLU A 39 -20.50 -12.66 -32.10
C GLU A 39 -21.40 -11.51 -32.61
N TYR A 40 -21.95 -11.67 -33.82
CA TYR A 40 -22.93 -10.77 -34.40
C TYR A 40 -24.23 -10.64 -33.59
N PHE A 41 -24.79 -11.75 -33.12
CA PHE A 41 -26.05 -11.78 -32.36
C PHE A 41 -25.86 -11.38 -30.89
N GLY A 42 -24.65 -11.58 -30.33
CA GLY A 42 -24.31 -11.17 -28.98
C GLY A 42 -24.63 -9.69 -28.73
N ARG A 43 -24.27 -8.81 -29.67
CA ARG A 43 -24.47 -7.35 -29.54
C ARG A 43 -25.93 -6.90 -29.39
N PHE A 44 -26.91 -7.78 -29.69
CA PHE A 44 -28.33 -7.47 -29.53
C PHE A 44 -28.88 -7.85 -28.15
N PHE A 45 -28.10 -8.53 -27.31
CA PHE A 45 -28.48 -8.75 -25.92
C PHE A 45 -28.32 -7.43 -25.15
N PRO A 46 -29.40 -6.85 -24.61
CA PRO A 46 -29.27 -5.66 -23.79
C PRO A 46 -28.61 -6.03 -22.46
N ARG A 47 -27.75 -5.12 -21.97
CA ARG A 47 -27.36 -5.14 -20.56
C ARG A 47 -28.60 -4.99 -19.70
N ARG A 48 -28.60 -5.64 -18.55
CA ARG A 48 -29.68 -5.49 -17.60
C ARG A 48 -29.75 -4.07 -17.07
N HIS A 49 -30.97 -3.58 -16.85
CA HIS A 49 -31.22 -2.23 -16.32
C HIS A 49 -31.67 -2.25 -14.86
N ASP A 50 -32.14 -3.40 -14.37
CA ASP A 50 -32.55 -3.60 -12.99
C ASP A 50 -31.40 -3.81 -11.99
N VAL A 51 -30.23 -4.21 -12.47
CA VAL A 51 -29.02 -4.37 -11.65
C VAL A 51 -27.87 -3.59 -12.27
N VAL A 52 -27.54 -2.43 -11.70
CA VAL A 52 -26.56 -1.50 -12.28
C VAL A 52 -25.37 -1.24 -11.34
N PRO A 53 -24.17 -0.93 -11.86
CA PRO A 53 -23.00 -0.63 -11.04
C PRO A 53 -23.24 0.49 -10.03
N GLY A 54 -22.69 0.35 -8.83
CA GLY A 54 -22.64 1.40 -7.82
C GLY A 54 -23.83 1.45 -6.87
N GLU A 55 -24.77 0.51 -6.96
CA GLU A 55 -25.80 0.30 -5.93
C GLU A 55 -25.22 -0.51 -4.76
N MET A 56 -25.59 -0.18 -3.53
CA MET A 56 -25.05 -0.84 -2.33
C MET A 56 -25.95 -1.96 -1.80
N ARG A 57 -27.24 -1.93 -2.16
CA ARG A 57 -28.27 -2.85 -1.66
C ARG A 57 -28.94 -3.55 -2.83
N GLU A 58 -29.23 -4.82 -2.62
CA GLU A 58 -29.94 -5.69 -3.54
C GLU A 58 -31.25 -6.15 -2.89
N VAL A 59 -32.06 -6.89 -3.64
CA VAL A 59 -33.29 -7.52 -3.11
C VAL A 59 -32.99 -8.49 -1.97
N ASP A 60 -33.97 -8.73 -1.09
CA ASP A 60 -33.93 -9.74 -0.01
C ASP A 60 -32.80 -9.59 1.03
N GLY A 61 -32.36 -8.36 1.30
CA GLY A 61 -31.38 -8.05 2.36
C GLY A 61 -29.94 -8.42 1.98
N TRP A 62 -29.68 -8.62 0.68
CA TRP A 62 -28.33 -8.71 0.14
C TRP A 62 -27.73 -7.32 0.00
N ILE A 63 -26.45 -7.20 0.34
CA ILE A 63 -25.66 -5.99 0.20
C ILE A 63 -24.47 -6.28 -0.71
N ARG A 64 -24.08 -5.30 -1.52
CA ARG A 64 -22.86 -5.36 -2.33
C ARG A 64 -21.70 -4.89 -1.49
N ASN A 65 -20.57 -5.56 -1.61
CA ASN A 65 -19.33 -5.11 -0.98
C ASN A 65 -18.39 -4.55 -2.07
N PRO A 66 -18.38 -3.22 -2.27
CA PRO A 66 -17.69 -2.56 -3.39
C PRO A 66 -16.15 -2.62 -3.33
N ARG A 67 -15.59 -3.27 -2.29
CA ARG A 67 -14.16 -3.57 -2.19
C ARG A 67 -13.74 -4.82 -2.97
N TYR A 68 -14.72 -5.60 -3.43
CA TYR A 68 -14.50 -6.69 -4.36
C TYR A 68 -14.85 -6.25 -5.78
N PHE A 69 -14.52 -7.08 -6.75
CA PHE A 69 -14.86 -6.84 -8.15
C PHE A 69 -16.36 -6.56 -8.34
N GLU A 70 -16.64 -5.44 -9.01
CA GLU A 70 -17.95 -5.05 -9.51
C GLU A 70 -17.74 -4.55 -10.96
N GLY A 71 -18.33 -5.22 -11.94
CA GLY A 71 -18.11 -4.85 -13.33
C GLY A 71 -18.82 -5.73 -14.34
N TYR A 72 -18.80 -5.27 -15.59
CA TYR A 72 -19.31 -6.03 -16.72
C TYR A 72 -18.23 -6.98 -17.25
N VAL A 73 -18.62 -8.22 -17.48
CA VAL A 73 -17.78 -9.32 -17.97
C VAL A 73 -18.55 -10.14 -19.00
N ASP A 74 -17.90 -11.12 -19.62
CA ASP A 74 -18.54 -12.03 -20.57
C ASP A 74 -18.47 -13.47 -20.05
N VAL A 75 -19.41 -13.86 -19.19
CA VAL A 75 -19.49 -15.25 -18.67
C VAL A 75 -20.33 -16.15 -19.58
N GLN A 76 -21.10 -15.55 -20.49
CA GLN A 76 -21.97 -16.25 -21.44
C GLN A 76 -21.31 -16.52 -22.80
N ASN A 77 -20.13 -15.97 -23.08
CA ASN A 77 -19.45 -15.99 -24.38
C ASN A 77 -20.30 -15.34 -25.48
N LEU A 78 -20.75 -14.12 -25.23
CA LEU A 78 -21.50 -13.29 -26.19
C LEU A 78 -20.57 -12.51 -27.14
N GLY A 79 -19.28 -12.48 -26.87
CA GLY A 79 -18.29 -11.70 -27.61
C GLY A 79 -18.23 -10.22 -27.19
N TYR A 80 -18.89 -9.86 -26.09
CA TYR A 80 -18.78 -8.54 -25.47
C TYR A 80 -19.17 -8.61 -23.99
N LYS A 81 -18.65 -7.68 -23.19
CA LYS A 81 -18.89 -7.61 -21.74
C LYS A 81 -20.30 -7.08 -21.44
N GLY A 82 -21.26 -8.00 -21.40
CA GLY A 82 -22.68 -7.74 -21.15
C GLY A 82 -23.16 -8.13 -19.76
N ASP A 83 -22.49 -9.06 -19.09
CA ASP A 83 -22.92 -9.67 -17.84
C ASP A 83 -22.40 -8.89 -16.65
N PHE A 84 -23.29 -8.49 -15.74
CA PHE A 84 -22.88 -7.69 -14.59
C PHE A 84 -22.57 -8.58 -13.38
N CYS A 85 -21.28 -8.76 -13.07
CA CYS A 85 -20.83 -9.57 -11.95
C CYS A 85 -20.41 -8.72 -10.76
N ARG A 86 -20.80 -9.17 -9.56
CA ARG A 86 -20.47 -8.53 -8.28
C ARG A 86 -20.42 -9.54 -7.14
N VAL A 87 -19.65 -9.20 -6.11
CA VAL A 87 -19.71 -9.92 -4.83
C VAL A 87 -20.81 -9.35 -3.94
N VAL A 88 -21.68 -10.24 -3.45
CA VAL A 88 -22.81 -9.92 -2.59
C VAL A 88 -22.78 -10.77 -1.33
N GLU A 89 -23.21 -10.19 -0.21
CA GLU A 89 -23.33 -10.86 1.08
C GLU A 89 -24.63 -10.42 1.78
N LYS A 90 -25.21 -11.26 2.62
CA LYS A 90 -26.35 -10.85 3.45
C LYS A 90 -25.89 -9.96 4.58
N GLU A 91 -26.68 -8.92 4.85
CA GLU A 91 -26.39 -7.97 5.93
C GLU A 91 -26.17 -8.71 7.27
N GLY A 92 -25.01 -8.48 7.89
CA GLY A 92 -24.62 -9.11 9.15
C GLY A 92 -24.13 -10.57 9.07
N ILE A 93 -24.10 -11.20 7.88
CA ILE A 93 -23.68 -12.60 7.71
C ILE A 93 -22.58 -12.69 6.63
N PRO A 94 -21.31 -12.41 6.97
CA PRO A 94 -20.21 -12.42 5.99
C PRO A 94 -19.98 -13.80 5.34
N ASP A 95 -20.29 -14.89 6.04
CA ASP A 95 -20.16 -16.24 5.50
C ASP A 95 -21.17 -16.56 4.38
N SER A 96 -22.19 -15.71 4.18
CA SER A 96 -23.14 -15.87 3.08
C SER A 96 -22.62 -15.33 1.74
N ARG A 97 -21.43 -14.75 1.73
CA ARG A 97 -20.82 -14.12 0.56
C ARG A 97 -20.75 -15.04 -0.65
N ILE A 98 -21.18 -14.55 -1.80
CA ILE A 98 -21.15 -15.21 -3.11
C ILE A 98 -20.69 -14.20 -4.18
N MET A 99 -20.07 -14.70 -5.26
CA MET A 99 -19.91 -13.95 -6.51
C MET A 99 -21.11 -14.29 -7.40
N ALA A 100 -21.84 -13.27 -7.85
CA ALA A 100 -23.06 -13.44 -8.63
C ALA A 100 -23.08 -12.53 -9.85
N CYS A 101 -23.53 -13.08 -10.98
CA CYS A 101 -23.60 -12.42 -12.26
C CYS A 101 -25.05 -12.30 -12.74
N ALA A 102 -25.48 -11.06 -12.98
CA ALA A 102 -26.72 -10.75 -13.64
C ALA A 102 -26.49 -10.84 -15.16
N LEU A 103 -26.98 -11.92 -15.77
CA LEU A 103 -26.71 -12.26 -17.17
C LEU A 103 -27.44 -11.32 -18.15
N ALA A 104 -26.81 -10.99 -19.27
CA ALA A 104 -27.39 -10.15 -20.30
C ALA A 104 -28.65 -10.79 -20.92
N GLY A 105 -29.64 -9.97 -21.27
CA GLY A 105 -30.92 -10.43 -21.81
C GLY A 105 -31.85 -11.18 -20.83
N GLN A 106 -31.46 -11.33 -19.56
CA GLN A 106 -32.28 -11.94 -18.49
C GLN A 106 -32.92 -10.90 -17.57
N GLU A 107 -33.54 -9.87 -18.15
CA GLU A 107 -34.18 -8.79 -17.40
C GLU A 107 -35.33 -9.31 -16.52
N GLY A 108 -35.40 -8.86 -15.27
CA GLY A 108 -36.45 -9.26 -14.33
C GLY A 108 -36.35 -10.70 -13.80
N LEU A 109 -35.35 -11.47 -14.23
CA LEU A 109 -35.03 -12.78 -13.67
C LEU A 109 -34.09 -12.66 -12.47
N ASP A 110 -34.02 -13.71 -11.64
CA ASP A 110 -33.16 -13.73 -10.45
C ASP A 110 -31.68 -13.47 -10.81
N SER A 111 -31.15 -12.37 -10.30
CA SER A 111 -29.79 -11.87 -10.54
C SER A 111 -28.71 -12.66 -9.79
N PHE A 112 -29.11 -13.66 -9.00
CA PHE A 112 -28.23 -14.59 -8.28
C PHE A 112 -28.18 -15.99 -8.89
N THR A 113 -28.85 -16.21 -10.04
CA THR A 113 -28.88 -17.53 -10.69
C THR A 113 -27.49 -18.02 -11.07
N PHE A 114 -26.70 -17.18 -11.75
CA PHE A 114 -25.33 -17.49 -12.13
C PHE A 114 -24.39 -17.05 -11.01
N ARG A 115 -24.00 -17.99 -10.14
CA ARG A 115 -23.21 -17.69 -8.94
C ARG A 115 -22.20 -18.77 -8.59
N THR A 116 -21.23 -18.37 -7.77
CA THR A 116 -20.31 -19.28 -7.10
C THR A 116 -20.95 -19.91 -5.86
N ASP A 117 -20.26 -20.89 -5.28
CA ASP A 117 -20.61 -21.36 -3.94
C ASP A 117 -20.39 -20.26 -2.89
N SER A 118 -21.15 -20.33 -1.79
CA SER A 118 -20.99 -19.36 -0.70
C SER A 118 -19.69 -19.56 0.08
N ALA A 119 -19.25 -18.51 0.78
CA ALA A 119 -18.11 -18.60 1.70
C ALA A 119 -18.32 -19.71 2.75
N ARG A 120 -19.55 -19.88 3.26
CA ARG A 120 -19.95 -20.97 4.15
C ARG A 120 -19.76 -22.36 3.53
N ALA A 121 -19.93 -22.48 2.22
CA ALA A 121 -19.73 -23.72 1.48
C ALA A 121 -18.26 -23.98 1.12
N GLY A 122 -17.33 -23.12 1.58
CA GLY A 122 -15.89 -23.29 1.40
C GLY A 122 -15.27 -22.42 0.32
N MET A 123 -16.07 -21.58 -0.37
CA MET A 123 -15.56 -20.63 -1.37
C MET A 123 -14.70 -19.55 -0.70
N ARG A 124 -13.48 -19.32 -1.20
CA ARG A 124 -12.56 -18.34 -0.63
C ARG A 124 -12.60 -17.04 -1.40
N PHE A 125 -12.80 -15.91 -0.73
CA PHE A 125 -12.79 -14.60 -1.38
C PHE A 125 -11.50 -13.87 -1.05
N SER A 126 -10.99 -13.11 -2.01
CA SER A 126 -9.85 -12.23 -1.85
C SER A 126 -10.23 -10.82 -2.29
N ARG A 127 -9.65 -9.80 -1.67
CA ARG A 127 -9.81 -8.40 -2.11
C ARG A 127 -9.15 -8.14 -3.46
N ASP A 128 -8.23 -9.01 -3.86
CA ASP A 128 -7.54 -8.96 -5.15
C ASP A 128 -8.18 -10.00 -6.08
N ASP A 129 -9.42 -9.72 -6.47
CA ASP A 129 -10.21 -10.53 -7.40
C ASP A 129 -10.37 -9.86 -8.76
N TYR A 130 -10.56 -10.68 -9.80
CA TYR A 130 -10.57 -10.26 -11.18
C TYR A 130 -11.32 -11.26 -12.05
N PHE A 131 -11.53 -10.90 -13.32
CA PHE A 131 -12.10 -11.79 -14.33
C PHE A 131 -11.16 -11.95 -15.51
N ARG A 132 -11.03 -13.18 -15.99
CA ARG A 132 -10.21 -13.54 -17.16
C ARG A 132 -10.61 -14.92 -17.66
N ASP A 133 -10.58 -15.12 -18.97
CA ASP A 133 -10.67 -16.45 -19.57
C ASP A 133 -9.36 -17.21 -19.32
N VAL A 134 -9.39 -18.21 -18.42
CA VAL A 134 -8.21 -18.95 -17.98
C VAL A 134 -8.00 -20.23 -18.81
N ASN A 135 -9.07 -20.77 -19.39
CA ASN A 135 -9.05 -22.01 -20.17
C ASN A 135 -9.26 -21.79 -21.69
N ASP A 136 -9.25 -20.54 -22.15
CA ASP A 136 -9.43 -20.12 -23.54
C ASP A 136 -10.73 -20.65 -24.17
N ASP A 137 -11.81 -20.74 -23.37
CA ASP A 137 -13.12 -21.21 -23.84
C ASP A 137 -14.08 -20.09 -24.31
N GLY A 138 -13.61 -18.85 -24.26
CA GLY A 138 -14.34 -17.65 -24.63
C GLY A 138 -15.13 -17.02 -23.48
N LYS A 139 -15.17 -17.64 -22.29
CA LYS A 139 -15.86 -17.10 -21.11
C LYS A 139 -14.86 -16.54 -20.11
N GLU A 140 -15.23 -15.45 -19.44
CA GLU A 140 -14.43 -14.90 -18.37
C GLU A 140 -14.67 -15.67 -17.05
N ASP A 141 -13.62 -16.24 -16.49
CA ASP A 141 -13.62 -16.96 -15.22
C ASP A 141 -13.36 -16.02 -14.04
N TYR A 142 -13.82 -16.41 -12.84
CA TYR A 142 -13.64 -15.61 -11.63
C TYR A 142 -12.31 -15.95 -10.93
N GLY A 143 -11.30 -15.09 -11.13
CA GLY A 143 -9.95 -15.21 -10.60
C GLY A 143 -9.71 -14.47 -9.29
N ARG A 144 -8.85 -15.01 -8.42
CA ARG A 144 -8.50 -14.45 -7.11
C ARG A 144 -7.08 -14.80 -6.72
N ILE A 145 -6.39 -13.90 -6.01
CA ILE A 145 -5.13 -14.24 -5.34
C ILE A 145 -5.43 -14.93 -4.00
N LEU A 146 -5.03 -16.19 -3.86
CA LEU A 146 -5.28 -17.00 -2.68
C LEU A 146 -4.00 -17.61 -2.12
N LYS A 147 -3.92 -17.67 -0.79
CA LYS A 147 -2.86 -18.39 -0.08
C LYS A 147 -3.01 -19.89 -0.30
N ILE A 148 -1.96 -20.56 -0.75
CA ILE A 148 -1.97 -22.02 -0.94
C ILE A 148 -1.98 -22.70 0.44
N LYS A 149 -2.98 -23.56 0.68
CA LYS A 149 -3.10 -24.29 1.93
C LYS A 149 -1.87 -25.19 2.13
N ASN A 150 -1.28 -25.14 3.32
CA ASN A 150 -0.12 -25.95 3.73
C ASN A 150 1.15 -25.77 2.88
N ALA A 151 1.25 -24.70 2.09
CA ALA A 151 2.48 -24.43 1.35
C ALA A 151 3.60 -23.97 2.29
N PRO A 152 4.86 -24.39 2.04
CA PRO A 152 5.99 -23.88 2.79
C PRO A 152 6.12 -22.37 2.57
N ASN A 153 6.37 -21.62 3.65
CA ASN A 153 6.58 -20.17 3.64
C ASN A 153 5.40 -19.32 3.13
N ASP A 154 4.16 -19.79 3.27
CA ASP A 154 2.95 -19.03 2.88
C ASP A 154 2.95 -18.63 1.40
N ALA A 155 3.05 -19.60 0.49
CA ALA A 155 2.99 -19.34 -0.95
C ALA A 155 1.58 -18.86 -1.38
N TRP A 156 1.55 -18.01 -2.40
CA TRP A 156 0.34 -17.41 -2.97
C TRP A 156 0.24 -17.72 -4.45
N GLN A 157 -0.99 -17.89 -4.95
CA GLN A 157 -1.25 -18.16 -6.36
C GLN A 157 -2.55 -17.53 -6.80
N ALA A 158 -2.61 -17.15 -8.07
CA ALA A 158 -3.85 -16.80 -8.73
C ALA A 158 -4.64 -18.08 -9.09
N LEU A 159 -5.83 -18.21 -8.52
CA LEU A 159 -6.74 -19.33 -8.72
C LEU A 159 -8.08 -18.79 -9.22
N ALA A 160 -8.63 -19.42 -10.26
CA ALA A 160 -9.89 -19.04 -10.86
C ALA A 160 -10.91 -20.16 -10.82
N VAL A 161 -12.19 -19.80 -10.67
CA VAL A 161 -13.31 -20.72 -10.82
C VAL A 161 -13.91 -20.55 -12.19
N LEU A 162 -13.93 -21.67 -12.93
CA LEU A 162 -14.33 -21.64 -14.33
C LEU A 162 -15.83 -21.35 -14.50
N ALA A 163 -16.16 -20.55 -15.50
CA ALA A 163 -17.54 -20.25 -15.88
C ALA A 163 -18.18 -21.44 -16.62
N GLY A 164 -19.19 -22.07 -16.00
CA GLY A 164 -19.98 -23.11 -16.65
C GLY A 164 -21.07 -22.54 -17.57
N ASN A 165 -22.00 -23.38 -18.01
CA ASN A 165 -23.13 -22.94 -18.85
C ASN A 165 -24.26 -22.28 -18.04
N THR A 166 -24.46 -22.73 -16.79
CA THR A 166 -25.56 -22.26 -15.93
C THR A 166 -25.08 -21.63 -14.63
N ARG A 167 -23.85 -21.94 -14.22
CA ARG A 167 -23.19 -21.43 -13.01
C ARG A 167 -21.69 -21.66 -13.09
N PHE A 168 -20.94 -21.03 -12.20
CA PHE A 168 -19.52 -21.35 -12.00
C PHE A 168 -19.34 -22.81 -11.54
N LYS A 169 -18.26 -23.47 -12.00
CA LYS A 169 -17.92 -24.84 -11.59
C LYS A 169 -17.71 -24.92 -10.08
N GLN A 170 -18.15 -26.01 -9.48
CA GLN A 170 -18.07 -26.19 -8.02
C GLN A 170 -16.80 -26.93 -7.65
N GLY A 171 -16.14 -26.48 -6.58
CA GLY A 171 -15.05 -27.23 -5.92
C GLY A 171 -13.75 -27.40 -6.71
N GLU A 172 -13.65 -26.81 -7.91
CA GLU A 172 -12.46 -26.88 -8.76
C GLU A 172 -11.91 -25.46 -8.99
N ASP A 173 -10.78 -25.17 -8.33
CA ASP A 173 -10.00 -23.95 -8.56
C ASP A 173 -8.89 -24.28 -9.58
N THR A 174 -8.89 -23.59 -10.71
CA THR A 174 -7.88 -23.74 -11.78
C THR A 174 -6.80 -22.67 -11.62
N PRO A 175 -5.50 -23.02 -11.68
CA PRO A 175 -4.44 -22.03 -11.61
C PRO A 175 -4.39 -21.15 -12.87
N ASP A 176 -4.35 -19.84 -12.67
CA ASP A 176 -4.13 -18.87 -13.74
C ASP A 176 -2.62 -18.58 -13.88
N ASN A 177 -2.05 -19.03 -14.99
CA ASN A 177 -0.62 -18.88 -15.29
C ASN A 177 -0.29 -17.56 -16.02
N SER A 178 -1.27 -16.73 -16.36
CA SER A 178 -1.03 -15.47 -17.08
C SER A 178 -1.98 -14.34 -16.62
N PRO A 179 -2.06 -14.07 -15.31
CA PRO A 179 -3.00 -13.09 -14.77
C PRO A 179 -2.75 -11.69 -15.36
N PRO A 180 -3.76 -10.80 -15.30
CA PRO A 180 -3.62 -9.41 -15.74
C PRO A 180 -2.39 -8.72 -15.11
N PRO A 181 -1.75 -7.74 -15.78
CA PRO A 181 -0.49 -7.16 -15.33
C PRO A 181 -0.51 -6.59 -13.89
N ASP A 182 -1.62 -5.99 -13.48
CA ASP A 182 -1.83 -5.48 -12.13
C ASP A 182 -1.93 -6.59 -11.09
N ILE A 183 -2.62 -7.70 -11.41
CA ILE A 183 -2.68 -8.90 -10.57
C ILE A 183 -1.32 -9.60 -10.51
N ALA A 184 -0.58 -9.65 -11.62
CA ALA A 184 0.78 -10.19 -11.65
C ALA A 184 1.73 -9.39 -10.75
N ASP A 185 1.62 -8.05 -10.74
CA ASP A 185 2.36 -7.19 -9.83
C ASP A 185 1.99 -7.43 -8.36
N LEU A 186 0.70 -7.62 -8.06
CA LEU A 186 0.23 -7.97 -6.71
C LEU A 186 0.77 -9.34 -6.27
N LEU A 187 0.72 -10.37 -7.12
CA LEU A 187 1.30 -11.68 -6.83
C LEU A 187 2.79 -11.58 -6.51
N PHE A 188 3.52 -10.78 -7.29
CA PHE A 188 4.94 -10.52 -7.02
C PHE A 188 5.15 -9.84 -5.65
N PHE A 189 4.21 -9.02 -5.19
CA PHE A 189 4.23 -8.47 -3.83
C PHE A 189 3.91 -9.52 -2.75
N PHE A 190 3.05 -10.48 -3.01
CA PHE A 190 2.71 -11.58 -2.09
C PHE A 190 3.85 -12.58 -1.86
N GLU A 191 4.81 -12.69 -2.78
CA GLU A 191 5.94 -13.60 -2.63
C GLU A 191 6.71 -13.36 -1.32
N GLY A 192 6.71 -14.37 -0.44
CA GLY A 192 7.39 -14.34 0.84
C GLY A 192 6.79 -13.39 1.87
N ILE A 193 5.55 -12.91 1.70
CA ILE A 193 4.91 -12.00 2.64
C ILE A 193 4.63 -12.67 4.00
N MET A 194 4.91 -11.96 5.09
CA MET A 194 4.55 -12.35 6.45
C MET A 194 3.31 -11.59 6.92
N VAL A 195 3.34 -10.28 6.74
CA VAL A 195 2.30 -9.34 7.16
C VAL A 195 2.20 -8.26 6.10
N TRP A 196 0.99 -7.90 5.70
CA TRP A 196 0.75 -6.81 4.79
C TRP A 196 -0.52 -6.03 5.16
N TYR A 197 -0.31 -4.84 5.70
CA TYR A 197 -1.36 -3.85 5.91
C TYR A 197 -1.24 -2.75 4.86
N ARG A 198 -2.22 -2.66 3.96
CA ARG A 198 -2.23 -1.60 2.94
C ARG A 198 -2.52 -0.23 3.55
N PHE A 199 -3.35 -0.18 4.59
CA PHE A 199 -3.92 1.06 5.13
C PHE A 199 -4.52 1.94 4.03
N PHE A 200 -5.12 1.29 3.02
CA PHE A 200 -5.79 1.96 1.92
C PHE A 200 -7.25 2.16 2.31
N ASP A 201 -8.07 1.12 2.28
CA ASP A 201 -9.53 1.11 2.44
C ASP A 201 -10.04 0.17 3.54
N ASP A 202 -9.13 -0.58 4.18
CA ASP A 202 -9.40 -1.44 5.33
C ASP A 202 -8.18 -1.60 6.25
N MET A 203 -8.40 -2.34 7.35
CA MET A 203 -7.42 -2.66 8.39
C MET A 203 -7.08 -4.16 8.41
N LEU A 204 -7.21 -4.84 7.28
CA LEU A 204 -6.98 -6.28 7.18
C LEU A 204 -5.51 -6.59 6.89
N ASP A 205 -5.02 -7.69 7.45
CA ASP A 205 -3.75 -8.28 7.03
C ASP A 205 -3.98 -9.13 5.78
N TYR A 206 -3.47 -8.66 4.65
CA TYR A 206 -3.53 -9.39 3.39
C TYR A 206 -2.66 -10.66 3.42
N GLY A 207 -1.73 -10.80 4.37
CA GLY A 207 -0.98 -12.03 4.61
C GLY A 207 -1.76 -13.16 5.30
N GLU A 208 -2.97 -12.87 5.80
CA GLU A 208 -3.84 -13.76 6.59
C GLU A 208 -3.15 -14.36 7.84
N ASN A 209 -2.12 -13.69 8.37
CA ASN A 209 -1.30 -14.19 9.46
C ASN A 209 -1.58 -13.47 10.78
N THR A 210 -1.94 -12.19 10.75
CA THR A 210 -2.14 -11.36 11.95
C THR A 210 -3.51 -10.72 12.03
N GLN A 211 -3.90 -10.40 13.26
CA GLN A 211 -5.04 -9.60 13.64
C GLN A 211 -4.56 -8.27 14.22
N ILE A 212 -5.42 -7.27 14.16
CA ILE A 212 -5.12 -5.91 14.54
C ILE A 212 -6.02 -5.47 15.70
N LYS A 213 -5.44 -4.74 16.66
CA LYS A 213 -6.19 -4.01 17.68
C LYS A 213 -5.74 -2.56 17.66
N ILE A 214 -6.73 -1.70 17.53
CA ILE A 214 -6.55 -0.26 17.49
C ILE A 214 -6.70 0.29 18.92
N ALA A 215 -5.75 1.12 19.33
CA ALA A 215 -5.87 1.95 20.52
C ALA A 215 -6.20 3.40 20.10
N GLY A 216 -7.14 4.02 20.81
CA GLY A 216 -7.71 5.31 20.44
C GLY A 216 -8.73 5.21 19.29
N GLU A 217 -9.25 6.34 18.85
CA GLU A 217 -10.27 6.42 17.79
C GLU A 217 -9.65 6.62 16.40
N MET A 218 -8.67 5.79 16.02
CA MET A 218 -8.12 5.83 14.66
C MET A 218 -9.16 5.37 13.66
N LYS A 219 -9.30 6.13 12.56
CA LYS A 219 -10.20 5.82 11.46
C LYS A 219 -9.44 5.89 10.14
N ILE A 220 -9.74 4.94 9.27
CA ILE A 220 -9.38 5.00 7.86
C ILE A 220 -10.65 5.43 7.11
N ASP A 221 -10.45 6.22 6.05
CA ASP A 221 -11.51 6.47 5.09
C ASP A 221 -11.82 5.17 4.35
N GLU A 222 -12.97 4.56 4.62
CA GLU A 222 -13.34 3.28 4.05
C GLU A 222 -14.04 3.39 2.68
N ASP A 223 -13.96 4.55 2.01
CA ASP A 223 -14.53 4.73 0.67
C ASP A 223 -13.88 3.75 -0.33
N PRO A 224 -14.65 2.79 -0.87
CA PRO A 224 -14.17 1.79 -1.83
C PRO A 224 -13.85 2.37 -3.22
N LYS A 225 -14.42 3.54 -3.58
CA LYS A 225 -14.25 4.14 -4.91
C LYS A 225 -13.01 5.00 -5.03
N LYS A 226 -12.30 5.22 -3.92
CA LYS A 226 -11.12 6.07 -3.91
C LYS A 226 -9.97 5.41 -4.66
N THR A 227 -9.25 6.23 -5.40
CA THR A 227 -8.02 5.82 -6.10
C THR A 227 -6.76 6.25 -5.37
N VAL A 228 -6.89 7.25 -4.49
CA VAL A 228 -5.81 7.86 -3.70
C VAL A 228 -6.16 7.81 -2.21
N THR A 229 -5.17 7.57 -1.36
CA THR A 229 -5.30 7.56 0.11
C THR A 229 -4.30 8.50 0.79
N LYS A 230 -4.61 8.86 2.03
CA LYS A 230 -3.66 9.51 2.97
C LYS A 230 -3.09 8.54 4.00
N GLY A 231 -3.34 7.24 3.83
CA GLY A 231 -2.94 6.21 4.79
C GLY A 231 -3.72 6.29 6.11
N ILE A 232 -3.24 5.57 7.11
CA ILE A 232 -3.72 5.68 8.50
C ILE A 232 -2.96 6.77 9.23
N SER A 233 -3.68 7.69 9.86
CA SER A 233 -3.10 8.77 10.64
C SER A 233 -3.11 8.50 12.13
N MET A 234 -2.00 8.85 12.79
CA MET A 234 -1.76 8.64 14.21
C MET A 234 -1.33 9.95 14.87
N ASN A 235 -1.96 10.25 16.01
CA ASN A 235 -1.59 11.35 16.91
C ASN A 235 -1.40 12.69 16.18
N ARG A 236 -2.33 13.03 15.27
CA ARG A 236 -2.28 14.27 14.49
C ARG A 236 -2.27 15.50 15.40
N LEU A 237 -1.69 16.59 14.92
CA LEU A 237 -1.84 17.89 15.57
C LEU A 237 -3.29 18.40 15.42
N PRO A 238 -3.82 19.12 16.42
CA PRO A 238 -5.09 19.83 16.23
C PRO A 238 -4.92 20.79 15.06
N THR A 239 -5.87 20.75 14.13
CA THR A 239 -5.94 21.77 13.07
C THR A 239 -6.54 23.03 13.71
N ALA A 240 -6.13 24.23 13.29
CA ALA A 240 -6.66 25.48 13.85
C ALA A 240 -8.21 25.56 13.83
N ASP A 241 -8.85 24.83 12.90
CA ASP A 241 -10.30 24.75 12.73
C ASP A 241 -10.97 23.58 13.47
N SER A 242 -10.21 22.70 14.14
CA SER A 242 -10.76 21.57 14.88
C SER A 242 -10.83 21.87 16.37
N GLU A 243 -12.02 22.18 16.89
CA GLU A 243 -12.31 22.27 18.34
C GLU A 243 -12.05 20.96 19.09
N VAL A 244 -11.89 19.84 18.37
CA VAL A 244 -11.64 18.52 18.94
C VAL A 244 -10.14 18.31 19.10
N LYS A 245 -9.67 18.34 20.35
CA LYS A 245 -8.30 17.91 20.70
C LYS A 245 -8.10 16.46 20.23
N PRO A 246 -7.11 16.17 19.37
CA PRO A 246 -6.86 14.81 18.94
C PRO A 246 -6.49 13.94 20.15
N PRO A 247 -7.03 12.72 20.26
CA PRO A 247 -6.68 11.84 21.37
C PRO A 247 -5.19 11.51 21.25
N ALA A 248 -4.40 11.90 22.26
CA ALA A 248 -2.95 11.76 22.28
C ALA A 248 -2.47 10.30 22.38
N ASP A 249 -3.37 9.33 22.21
CA ASP A 249 -3.16 7.94 22.54
C ASP A 249 -3.41 6.93 21.41
N GLN A 250 -3.07 7.28 20.18
CA GLN A 250 -3.29 6.42 19.01
C GLN A 250 -2.08 5.53 18.72
N PHE A 251 -2.30 4.21 18.69
CA PHE A 251 -1.32 3.21 18.25
C PHE A 251 -2.01 1.91 17.86
N ILE A 252 -1.30 1.04 17.16
CA ILE A 252 -1.79 -0.26 16.72
C ILE A 252 -1.00 -1.36 17.43
N LYS A 253 -1.68 -2.39 17.93
CA LYS A 253 -1.07 -3.66 18.33
C LYS A 253 -1.46 -4.75 17.34
N ILE A 254 -0.49 -5.56 16.90
CA ILE A 254 -0.73 -6.66 15.95
C ILE A 254 -0.24 -8.00 16.51
N GLY A 255 -0.89 -9.09 16.12
CA GLY A 255 -0.43 -10.44 16.50
C GLY A 255 -1.32 -11.55 15.97
N GLU A 256 -0.94 -12.80 16.21
CA GLU A 256 -1.60 -13.98 15.62
C GLU A 256 -2.83 -14.44 16.40
N ASN A 257 -2.81 -14.23 17.73
CA ASN A 257 -3.78 -14.75 18.67
C ASN A 257 -4.59 -13.63 19.34
N ALA A 258 -5.56 -14.00 20.19
CA ALA A 258 -6.39 -13.04 20.93
C ALA A 258 -5.60 -12.12 21.89
N ARG A 259 -4.36 -12.51 22.24
CA ARG A 259 -3.43 -11.71 23.05
C ARG A 259 -2.52 -10.80 22.21
N LEU A 260 -2.59 -10.94 20.88
CA LEU A 260 -1.79 -10.22 19.89
C LEU A 260 -0.29 -10.48 20.07
N GLU A 261 0.05 -11.75 20.28
CA GLU A 261 1.43 -12.24 20.35
C GLU A 261 1.84 -12.81 18.97
N PHE A 262 3.12 -12.71 18.64
CA PHE A 262 3.73 -13.44 17.52
C PHE A 262 4.25 -14.78 18.02
N ASP A 263 4.07 -15.83 17.22
CA ASP A 263 4.41 -17.20 17.59
C ASP A 263 4.85 -18.01 16.36
N THR A 264 3.94 -18.73 15.72
CA THR A 264 4.29 -19.74 14.71
C THR A 264 4.15 -19.23 13.29
N ARG A 265 3.17 -18.35 13.01
CA ARG A 265 2.94 -17.80 11.67
C ARG A 265 3.90 -16.65 11.38
N VAL A 266 4.09 -15.72 12.30
CA VAL A 266 4.96 -14.55 12.16
C VAL A 266 6.20 -14.73 13.02
N GLN A 267 7.18 -15.48 12.50
CA GLN A 267 8.44 -15.68 13.20
C GLN A 267 9.42 -14.55 12.88
N LEU A 268 9.69 -13.64 13.82
CA LEU A 268 10.64 -12.55 13.59
C LEU A 268 12.06 -13.02 13.22
N ARG A 269 12.47 -14.21 13.65
CA ARG A 269 13.73 -14.85 13.22
C ARG A 269 13.80 -15.08 11.70
N GLN A 270 12.66 -15.16 11.02
CA GLN A 270 12.57 -15.30 9.58
C GLN A 270 12.47 -13.95 8.84
N LEU A 271 12.39 -12.81 9.52
CA LEU A 271 12.24 -11.50 8.91
C LEU A 271 13.45 -11.10 8.06
N ARG A 272 13.30 -11.04 6.74
CA ARG A 272 14.36 -10.68 5.78
C ARG A 272 14.18 -9.30 5.17
N ALA A 273 12.96 -8.79 5.08
CA ALA A 273 12.74 -7.44 4.59
C ALA A 273 11.52 -6.77 5.22
N ILE A 274 11.57 -5.44 5.26
CA ILE A 274 10.53 -4.54 5.76
C ILE A 274 10.33 -3.47 4.68
N SER A 275 9.08 -3.13 4.36
CA SER A 275 8.75 -2.02 3.49
C SER A 275 7.59 -1.23 4.11
N VAL A 276 7.69 0.09 4.17
CA VAL A 276 6.64 0.97 4.70
C VAL A 276 6.73 2.35 4.09
N TRP A 277 5.58 2.98 3.85
CA TRP A 277 5.47 4.40 3.59
C TRP A 277 5.16 5.13 4.88
N VAL A 278 5.94 6.17 5.18
CA VAL A 278 5.74 7.00 6.37
C VAL A 278 5.67 8.47 5.99
N PHE A 279 4.81 9.19 6.69
CA PHE A 279 4.70 10.64 6.64
C PHE A 279 4.79 11.17 8.07
N PHE A 280 5.84 11.90 8.41
CA PHE A 280 5.95 12.55 9.72
C PHE A 280 5.31 13.94 9.66
N GLU A 281 4.29 14.17 10.49
CA GLU A 281 3.73 15.51 10.68
C GLU A 281 4.63 16.36 11.57
N GLU A 282 5.22 15.72 12.59
CA GLU A 282 6.16 16.27 13.56
C GLU A 282 7.19 15.19 13.95
N PHE A 283 8.43 15.59 14.20
CA PHE A 283 9.44 14.68 14.77
C PHE A 283 9.33 14.67 16.30
N THR A 284 8.69 13.63 16.82
CA THR A 284 8.62 13.36 18.26
C THR A 284 9.83 12.58 18.74
N ASN A 285 10.15 12.67 20.03
CA ASN A 285 11.36 12.10 20.61
C ASN A 285 11.40 10.57 20.40
N ASN A 286 12.39 10.08 19.65
CA ASN A 286 12.57 8.64 19.38
C ASN A 286 11.32 7.94 18.83
N ALA A 287 10.55 8.64 17.99
CA ALA A 287 9.30 8.12 17.46
C ALA A 287 9.53 6.79 16.72
N ARG A 288 8.80 5.74 17.13
CA ARG A 288 8.88 4.42 16.50
C ARG A 288 7.78 4.27 15.44
N ILE A 289 8.19 3.90 14.22
CA ILE A 289 7.27 3.44 13.18
C ILE A 289 6.68 2.10 13.64
N PHE A 290 7.54 1.18 14.08
CA PHE A 290 7.13 -0.03 14.78
C PHE A 290 8.19 -0.46 15.80
N ASP A 291 7.75 -1.22 16.79
CA ASP A 291 8.58 -1.84 17.83
C ASP A 291 7.95 -3.18 18.22
N PHE A 292 8.62 -4.28 17.86
CA PHE A 292 8.18 -5.64 18.14
C PHE A 292 9.12 -6.30 19.12
N GLY A 293 8.65 -6.64 20.32
CA GLY A 293 9.49 -7.23 21.36
C GLY A 293 8.73 -7.79 22.56
N ASN A 294 9.43 -7.99 23.67
CA ASN A 294 8.91 -8.49 24.94
C ASN A 294 8.99 -7.43 26.05
N GLY A 295 9.08 -6.16 25.67
CA GLY A 295 9.26 -5.02 26.56
C GLY A 295 10.52 -4.20 26.24
N PRO A 296 10.85 -3.20 27.07
CA PRO A 296 12.00 -2.32 26.89
C PRO A 296 13.32 -3.07 26.82
N GLY A 297 13.96 -3.06 25.66
CA GLY A 297 15.28 -3.64 25.44
C GLY A 297 15.28 -5.16 25.37
N HIS A 298 14.11 -5.78 25.50
CA HIS A 298 13.87 -7.21 25.52
C HIS A 298 13.44 -7.75 24.15
N ASP A 299 14.39 -8.37 23.44
CA ASP A 299 14.14 -9.07 22.17
C ASP A 299 13.50 -8.20 21.07
N ASN A 300 13.76 -6.88 21.10
CA ASN A 300 13.12 -5.92 20.20
C ASN A 300 13.68 -5.93 18.78
N VAL A 301 12.79 -5.79 17.81
CA VAL A 301 13.07 -5.36 16.45
C VAL A 301 12.31 -4.07 16.23
N LEU A 302 13.02 -2.97 16.00
CA LEU A 302 12.40 -1.64 15.92
C LEU A 302 12.92 -0.84 14.73
N LEU A 303 12.04 0.01 14.22
CA LEU A 303 12.33 1.00 13.20
C LEU A 303 11.72 2.33 13.62
N GLY A 304 12.49 3.41 13.57
CA GLY A 304 12.01 4.73 13.95
C GLY A 304 12.99 5.83 13.62
N ILE A 305 12.75 7.01 14.18
CA ILE A 305 13.69 8.12 14.14
C ILE A 305 14.47 8.23 15.45
N GLU A 306 15.60 8.91 15.39
CA GLU A 306 16.40 9.25 16.57
C GLU A 306 16.11 10.68 17.01
N ALA A 307 15.90 10.88 18.32
CA ALA A 307 15.59 12.18 18.93
C ALA A 307 14.39 12.88 18.25
N LYS A 308 14.29 14.21 18.35
CA LYS A 308 13.27 15.04 17.68
C LYS A 308 13.69 15.48 16.27
N GLY A 309 14.42 14.62 15.56
CA GLY A 309 15.03 14.93 14.27
C GLY A 309 16.27 15.84 14.38
N ASN A 310 16.93 16.03 13.24
CA ASN A 310 18.05 16.96 13.09
C ASN A 310 17.50 18.30 12.61
N VAL A 311 16.85 19.01 13.52
CA VAL A 311 16.69 20.45 13.31
C VAL A 311 18.12 21.00 13.28
N GLU A 312 18.52 21.68 12.20
CA GLU A 312 19.74 22.48 12.25
C GLU A 312 19.54 23.49 13.36
N GLN A 313 20.06 23.16 14.55
CA GLN A 313 20.39 24.17 15.51
C GLN A 313 21.42 25.06 14.80
N ALA A 314 20.96 26.21 14.32
CA ALA A 314 21.72 27.43 14.53
C ALA A 314 22.31 27.32 15.94
N PHE A 315 23.64 27.24 16.01
CA PHE A 315 24.43 27.01 17.22
C PHE A 315 23.76 27.57 18.48
N GLY A 316 23.00 26.70 19.12
CA GLY A 316 22.30 26.93 20.37
C GLY A 316 22.53 25.67 21.18
N LEU A 317 23.80 25.42 21.50
CA LEU A 317 24.28 24.47 22.49
C LEU A 317 23.27 23.34 22.80
N MET A 318 23.13 22.36 21.90
CA MET A 318 23.07 20.99 22.40
C MET A 318 24.34 20.82 23.20
N ASN A 319 24.24 20.97 24.52
CA ASN A 319 25.29 20.58 25.43
C ASN A 319 25.45 19.07 25.26
N ALA A 320 26.29 18.66 24.31
CA ALA A 320 27.07 17.46 24.48
C ALA A 320 27.69 17.54 25.88
N ARG A 321 27.58 16.44 26.65
CA ARG A 321 28.18 16.32 27.98
C ARG A 321 29.54 17.03 28.00
N PRO A 322 29.78 17.99 28.89
CA PRO A 322 31.15 18.37 29.21
C PRO A 322 31.84 17.11 29.71
N GLY A 323 32.76 16.56 28.92
CA GLY A 323 33.71 15.58 29.43
C GLY A 323 34.70 16.26 30.36
N ASP A 324 35.46 15.50 31.13
CA ASP A 324 36.51 15.98 32.06
C ASP A 324 37.60 16.87 31.42
N MET A 325 37.56 17.10 30.10
CA MET A 325 38.45 18.00 29.38
C MET A 325 37.80 19.33 28.96
N ASN A 326 36.52 19.56 29.26
CA ASN A 326 35.89 20.86 29.04
C ASN A 326 36.32 21.83 30.14
N LYS A 327 37.19 22.80 29.79
CA LYS A 327 37.58 23.91 30.66
C LYS A 327 36.32 24.63 31.19
N VAL A 328 36.02 24.40 32.46
CA VAL A 328 35.21 25.33 33.26
C VAL A 328 36.09 26.53 33.56
N CYS A 329 35.64 27.72 33.15
CA CYS A 329 36.11 29.08 33.44
C CYS A 329 36.42 29.85 32.16
N SER A 330 35.65 30.93 31.95
CA SER A 330 36.06 32.03 31.10
C SER A 330 37.39 32.59 31.63
N ALA A 331 38.38 32.78 30.74
CA ALA A 331 39.70 33.29 31.10
C ALA A 331 39.72 34.82 31.21
N ARG A 332 38.74 35.41 31.89
CA ARG A 332 38.83 36.80 32.36
C ARG A 332 38.74 36.77 33.88
N ALA A 333 39.78 37.29 34.53
CA ALA A 333 39.69 37.63 35.94
C ALA A 333 38.46 38.54 36.11
N PRO A 334 37.55 38.24 37.06
CA PRO A 334 36.52 39.19 37.44
C PRO A 334 37.19 40.50 37.85
N ALA A 335 36.58 41.64 37.53
CA ALA A 335 37.06 42.91 38.04
C ALA A 335 37.08 42.82 39.57
N GLU A 336 38.20 43.18 40.19
CA GLU A 336 38.30 43.26 41.65
C GLU A 336 37.37 44.39 42.11
N VAL A 337 36.17 44.01 42.55
CA VAL A 337 35.22 44.89 43.22
C VAL A 337 35.33 44.67 44.72
N SER A 338 35.05 45.72 45.49
CA SER A 338 35.06 45.60 46.95
C SER A 338 33.98 44.60 47.41
N PRO A 339 34.19 43.88 48.53
CA PRO A 339 33.17 42.96 49.06
C PRO A 339 31.81 43.62 49.30
N GLN A 340 31.79 44.92 49.63
CA GLN A 340 30.57 45.69 49.82
C GLN A 340 29.80 45.91 48.51
N GLU A 341 30.51 46.18 47.42
CA GLU A 341 29.92 46.44 46.10
C GLU A 341 29.44 45.14 45.43
N TYR A 342 30.14 44.03 45.68
CA TYR A 342 29.72 42.69 45.25
C TYR A 342 28.40 42.25 45.90
N MET A 343 28.20 42.55 47.19
CA MET A 343 26.95 42.25 47.90
C MET A 343 25.76 43.07 47.40
N LEU A 344 25.98 44.26 46.86
CA LEU A 344 24.90 45.14 46.37
C LEU A 344 24.49 44.84 44.92
N THR A 345 25.40 44.29 44.12
CA THR A 345 25.25 44.14 42.66
C THR A 345 24.94 42.71 42.21
N THR A 346 24.90 41.75 43.14
CA THR A 346 24.62 40.34 42.86
C THR A 346 23.32 39.90 43.53
N ASP A 347 22.82 38.74 43.10
CA ASP A 347 21.64 38.05 43.65
C ASP A 347 21.77 37.69 45.16
N ALA A 348 22.91 38.01 45.79
CA ALA A 348 23.16 37.91 47.22
C ALA A 348 22.80 39.18 48.02
N ASN A 349 22.15 40.18 47.39
CA ASN A 349 21.69 41.39 48.07
C ASN A 349 20.53 41.07 49.04
N VAL A 350 20.88 40.92 50.31
CA VAL A 350 19.96 40.59 51.41
C VAL A 350 18.91 41.66 51.73
N ASN A 351 18.99 42.86 51.13
CA ASN A 351 18.08 43.97 51.42
C ASN A 351 16.88 44.09 50.45
N GLU A 352 16.90 43.40 49.31
CA GLU A 352 15.79 43.30 48.34
C GLU A 352 15.65 41.84 47.89
N PHE A 353 15.32 40.94 48.81
CA PHE A 353 15.00 39.55 48.47
C PHE A 353 13.49 39.36 48.48
N ASP A 354 12.84 39.65 47.34
CA ASP A 354 11.51 39.14 47.04
C ASP A 354 11.67 37.80 46.33
N CYS A 355 10.99 36.75 46.80
CA CYS A 355 11.02 35.45 46.17
C CYS A 355 9.98 35.45 45.05
N PRO A 356 10.32 35.60 43.76
CA PRO A 356 9.40 35.18 42.72
C PRO A 356 9.32 33.65 42.82
N GLY A 357 8.25 33.15 43.43
CA GLY A 357 7.86 31.76 43.23
C GLY A 357 7.81 31.48 41.72
N PRO A 358 8.07 30.24 41.28
CA PRO A 358 8.12 29.94 39.86
C PRO A 358 6.79 30.37 39.23
N GLU A 359 6.80 31.41 38.41
CA GLU A 359 5.69 31.69 37.52
C GLU A 359 5.47 30.40 36.73
N PRO A 360 4.23 29.89 36.61
CA PRO A 360 3.98 28.83 35.66
C PRO A 360 4.44 29.36 34.32
N VAL A 361 5.54 28.79 33.80
CA VAL A 361 5.94 29.00 32.42
C VAL A 361 4.72 28.55 31.63
N GLN A 362 3.93 29.51 31.14
CA GLN A 362 3.00 29.21 30.09
C GLN A 362 3.89 28.61 29.00
N ASN A 363 3.62 27.36 28.63
CA ASN A 363 4.10 26.81 27.38
C ASN A 363 3.41 27.58 26.25
N THR A 364 3.71 28.87 26.10
CA THR A 364 3.74 29.48 24.80
C THR A 364 4.87 28.77 24.09
N TYR A 365 4.54 27.68 23.41
CA TYR A 365 5.30 27.30 22.23
C TYR A 365 5.41 28.59 21.43
N PRO A 366 6.61 29.17 21.26
CA PRO A 366 6.79 29.96 20.06
C PRO A 366 6.44 28.97 18.95
N GLU A 367 5.49 29.33 18.08
CA GLU A 367 5.57 28.81 16.73
C GLU A 367 6.94 29.27 16.24
N ASP A 368 7.97 28.44 16.47
CA ASP A 368 9.26 28.65 15.89
C ASP A 368 9.01 28.58 14.39
N GLU A 369 8.89 29.76 13.79
CA GLU A 369 9.06 29.99 12.38
C GLU A 369 10.39 29.33 12.03
N LEU A 370 10.28 28.08 11.55
CA LEU A 370 11.35 27.35 10.88
C LEU A 370 12.09 28.37 10.01
N SER A 371 13.35 28.63 10.34
CA SER A 371 14.19 29.57 9.60
C SER A 371 14.02 29.26 8.10
N PRO A 372 13.64 30.24 7.27
CA PRO A 372 13.26 29.98 5.90
C PRO A 372 14.49 29.50 5.13
N GLY A 373 14.57 28.20 4.86
CA GLY A 373 15.59 27.63 3.97
C GLY A 373 16.09 26.22 4.26
N VAL A 374 15.86 25.63 5.44
CA VAL A 374 16.32 24.27 5.73
C VAL A 374 15.12 23.36 6.01
N ASP A 375 14.83 22.45 5.08
CA ASP A 375 13.86 21.37 5.30
C ASP A 375 14.35 20.50 6.48
N PRO A 376 13.66 20.47 7.63
CA PRO A 376 14.10 19.67 8.77
C PRO A 376 14.08 18.18 8.41
N ARG A 377 15.16 17.47 8.76
CA ARG A 377 15.30 16.04 8.47
C ARG A 377 15.64 15.24 9.71
N ALA A 378 15.25 13.98 9.77
CA ALA A 378 15.59 13.07 10.85
C ALA A 378 16.52 11.94 10.39
N ASN A 379 17.28 11.38 11.34
CA ASN A 379 18.02 10.15 11.14
C ASN A 379 17.06 8.97 11.26
N LEU A 380 17.14 8.03 10.33
CA LEU A 380 16.45 6.75 10.42
C LEU A 380 17.29 5.79 11.27
N LEU A 381 16.64 5.12 12.21
CA LEU A 381 17.23 4.16 13.13
C LEU A 381 16.53 2.81 13.01
N PHE A 382 17.30 1.75 12.78
CA PHE A 382 16.84 0.36 12.85
C PHE A 382 17.72 -0.41 13.83
N GLU A 383 17.11 -1.10 14.79
CA GLU A 383 17.84 -1.86 15.81
C GLU A 383 17.28 -3.26 15.99
N ILE A 384 18.18 -4.18 16.34
CA ILE A 384 17.85 -5.53 16.76
C ILE A 384 18.48 -5.77 18.12
N TRP A 385 17.62 -6.15 19.07
CA TRP A 385 17.94 -6.51 20.44
C TRP A 385 17.69 -8.00 20.63
N ASP A 386 18.48 -8.62 21.49
CA ASP A 386 18.33 -10.02 21.88
C ASP A 386 18.62 -10.10 23.37
N THR A 387 17.69 -10.67 24.13
CA THR A 387 17.60 -10.47 25.57
C THR A 387 17.68 -8.99 25.89
N GLN A 388 18.67 -8.49 26.63
CA GLN A 388 18.89 -7.06 26.92
C GLN A 388 20.08 -6.45 26.16
N GLN A 389 20.63 -7.16 25.16
CA GLN A 389 21.79 -6.71 24.43
C GLN A 389 21.40 -6.24 23.03
N ARG A 390 21.75 -4.99 22.70
CA ARG A 390 21.69 -4.51 21.32
C ARG A 390 22.72 -5.24 20.46
N LYS A 391 22.25 -6.03 19.48
CA LYS A 391 23.09 -6.81 18.56
C LYS A 391 23.44 -6.04 17.30
N MET A 392 22.51 -5.21 16.82
CA MET A 392 22.70 -4.43 15.60
C MET A 392 22.04 -3.06 15.72
N ARG A 393 22.69 -2.06 15.12
CA ARG A 393 22.20 -0.69 14.99
C ARG A 393 22.56 -0.16 13.62
N LEU A 394 21.55 0.14 12.80
CA LEU A 394 21.70 0.82 11.52
C LEU A 394 21.21 2.26 11.68
N ARG A 395 22.03 3.22 11.28
CA ARG A 395 21.72 4.65 11.37
C ARG A 395 21.96 5.31 10.02
N ALA A 396 20.89 5.77 9.38
CA ALA A 396 20.97 6.52 8.12
C ALA A 396 20.71 8.01 8.41
N MET A 397 21.68 8.85 8.08
CA MET A 397 21.70 10.26 8.50
C MET A 397 20.89 11.17 7.57
N ASN A 398 20.08 12.08 8.12
CA ASN A 398 19.36 13.12 7.36
C ASN A 398 18.52 12.59 6.18
N VAL A 399 17.91 11.43 6.34
CA VAL A 399 17.19 10.74 5.25
C VAL A 399 15.68 10.98 5.26
N ILE A 400 15.08 11.26 6.41
CA ILE A 400 13.62 11.42 6.53
C ILE A 400 13.28 12.92 6.54
N PRO A 401 12.68 13.48 5.48
CA PRO A 401 12.15 14.83 5.50
C PRO A 401 10.85 14.94 6.32
N LEU A 402 10.65 16.09 6.96
CA LEU A 402 9.38 16.40 7.62
C LEU A 402 8.28 16.72 6.60
N ARG A 403 7.03 16.32 6.90
CA ARG A 403 5.82 16.59 6.09
C ARG A 403 5.92 16.16 4.62
N LYS A 404 6.69 15.12 4.34
CA LYS A 404 6.79 14.48 3.03
C LYS A 404 6.64 12.98 3.21
N TRP A 405 5.99 12.34 2.24
CA TRP A 405 5.90 10.88 2.20
C TRP A 405 7.27 10.32 1.83
N THR A 406 7.72 9.32 2.58
CA THR A 406 8.99 8.66 2.36
C THR A 406 8.78 7.16 2.37
N HIS A 407 9.28 6.49 1.32
CA HIS A 407 9.29 5.03 1.25
C HIS A 407 10.57 4.52 1.91
N ILE A 408 10.40 3.63 2.89
CA ILE A 408 11.51 3.00 3.59
C ILE A 408 11.45 1.50 3.28
N ALA A 409 12.52 0.97 2.69
CA ALA A 409 12.67 -0.47 2.49
C ALA A 409 14.01 -0.95 3.07
N LEU A 410 13.96 -1.88 4.02
CA LEU A 410 15.12 -2.57 4.55
C LEU A 410 15.07 -4.01 4.06
N THR A 411 16.17 -4.53 3.53
CA THR A 411 16.23 -5.92 3.07
C THR A 411 17.61 -6.51 3.32
N THR A 412 17.65 -7.80 3.60
CA THR A 412 18.87 -8.58 3.51
C THR A 412 19.24 -8.86 2.06
N THR A 413 20.49 -9.22 1.80
CA THR A 413 20.96 -9.66 0.46
C THR A 413 20.74 -11.14 0.20
N ASP A 414 20.67 -11.94 1.26
CA ASP A 414 20.54 -13.40 1.23
C ASP A 414 19.45 -13.85 2.21
N ALA A 415 18.76 -14.92 1.84
CA ALA A 415 17.74 -15.58 2.65
C ALA A 415 18.35 -16.60 3.63
N THR A 416 19.49 -17.19 3.29
CA THR A 416 20.04 -18.37 3.99
C THR A 416 21.01 -18.01 5.11
N ASN A 417 21.77 -16.92 4.95
CA ASN A 417 22.78 -16.52 5.90
C ASN A 417 22.16 -15.97 7.20
N PHE A 418 22.68 -16.42 8.34
CA PHE A 418 22.32 -15.94 9.69
C PHE A 418 23.01 -14.61 10.06
N ARG A 419 24.07 -14.24 9.33
CA ARG A 419 24.73 -12.93 9.37
C ARG A 419 24.67 -12.26 8.00
N PRO A 420 23.47 -11.92 7.50
CA PRO A 420 23.36 -11.37 6.16
C PRO A 420 23.80 -9.90 6.11
N THR A 421 24.13 -9.43 4.91
CA THR A 421 24.27 -8.01 4.65
C THR A 421 22.89 -7.35 4.63
N TRP A 422 22.71 -6.28 5.39
CA TRP A 422 21.51 -5.45 5.38
C TRP A 422 21.69 -4.24 4.49
N ARG A 423 20.67 -3.92 3.70
CA ARG A 423 20.60 -2.72 2.87
C ARG A 423 19.38 -1.90 3.21
N VAL A 424 19.56 -0.59 3.29
CA VAL A 424 18.50 0.38 3.54
C VAL A 424 18.30 1.20 2.29
N TYR A 425 17.06 1.22 1.81
CA TYR A 425 16.60 1.99 0.67
C TYR A 425 15.60 3.05 1.14
N ILE A 426 15.78 4.27 0.65
CA ILE A 426 14.90 5.40 0.88
C ILE A 426 14.45 5.91 -0.50
N ASP A 427 13.14 5.97 -0.73
CA ASP A 427 12.55 6.37 -2.01
C ASP A 427 13.14 5.61 -3.21
N GLY A 428 13.29 4.29 -3.03
CA GLY A 428 13.87 3.38 -4.03
C GLY A 428 15.39 3.47 -4.21
N LYS A 429 16.10 4.35 -3.49
CA LYS A 429 17.56 4.50 -3.60
C LYS A 429 18.27 3.92 -2.37
N MET A 430 19.32 3.13 -2.59
CA MET A 430 20.13 2.59 -1.49
C MET A 430 20.93 3.71 -0.82
N VAL A 431 20.86 3.78 0.51
CA VAL A 431 21.52 4.82 1.32
C VAL A 431 22.56 4.22 2.26
N LEU A 432 22.31 3.02 2.79
CA LEU A 432 23.18 2.36 3.74
C LEU A 432 23.30 0.88 3.41
N GLU A 433 24.50 0.33 3.57
CA GLU A 433 24.79 -1.09 3.55
C GLU A 433 25.60 -1.46 4.80
N GLN A 434 25.18 -2.52 5.48
CA GLN A 434 25.87 -3.07 6.64
C GLN A 434 26.20 -4.53 6.37
N LEU A 435 27.49 -4.83 6.26
CA LEU A 435 28.01 -6.19 6.16
C LEU A 435 27.88 -6.92 7.51
N ASP A 436 27.70 -8.24 7.45
CA ASP A 436 27.63 -9.14 8.62
C ASP A 436 26.63 -8.69 9.70
N GLY A 437 25.45 -8.21 9.28
CA GLY A 437 24.40 -7.79 10.19
C GLY A 437 23.78 -8.95 10.96
N PHE A 438 22.97 -8.64 11.98
CA PHE A 438 22.30 -9.66 12.78
C PHE A 438 20.86 -9.88 12.31
N MET A 439 20.36 -11.08 12.54
CA MET A 439 18.95 -11.44 12.42
C MET A 439 18.32 -11.45 13.82
N PRO A 440 17.01 -11.17 13.95
CA PRO A 440 16.31 -11.37 15.22
C PRO A 440 16.42 -12.83 15.66
N LEU A 441 16.66 -13.10 16.95
CA LEU A 441 16.84 -14.46 17.43
C LEU A 441 15.58 -15.05 18.03
N LYS A 442 14.63 -14.25 18.48
CA LYS A 442 13.36 -14.75 19.01
C LYS A 442 12.30 -14.82 17.93
N SER A 443 11.47 -15.84 18.02
CA SER A 443 10.26 -15.97 17.21
C SER A 443 9.02 -15.55 17.98
N TYR A 444 9.07 -15.58 19.31
CA TYR A 444 7.96 -15.24 20.18
C TYR A 444 8.12 -13.83 20.77
N THR A 445 7.15 -12.95 20.52
CA THR A 445 7.09 -11.59 21.04
C THR A 445 5.67 -11.19 21.46
N THR A 446 5.54 -10.51 22.61
CA THR A 446 4.24 -10.15 23.20
C THR A 446 3.80 -8.72 22.94
N ASP A 447 4.75 -7.82 22.75
CA ASP A 447 4.56 -6.38 22.71
C ASP A 447 4.94 -5.85 21.34
N ASN A 448 4.01 -6.08 20.41
CA ASN A 448 4.17 -5.77 18.99
C ASN A 448 3.35 -4.54 18.61
N TYR A 449 3.98 -3.38 18.61
CA TYR A 449 3.33 -2.10 18.38
C TYR A 449 3.74 -1.46 17.06
N ILE A 450 2.80 -0.74 16.44
CA ILE A 450 3.04 0.21 15.35
C ILE A 450 2.62 1.60 15.87
N GLY A 451 3.52 2.58 15.74
CA GLY A 451 3.33 3.96 16.21
C GLY A 451 3.58 4.20 17.71
N ARG A 452 4.01 3.17 18.46
CA ARG A 452 4.33 3.23 19.90
C ARG A 452 5.65 2.53 20.19
N SER A 453 6.41 3.07 21.13
CA SER A 453 7.67 2.49 21.64
C SER A 453 7.40 1.60 22.85
N ASN A 454 8.13 0.50 22.98
CA ASN A 454 8.11 -0.30 24.20
C ASN A 454 8.72 0.45 25.39
N TRP A 455 9.57 1.46 25.15
CA TRP A 455 10.24 2.28 26.17
C TRP A 455 9.44 3.49 26.66
N GLU A 456 8.22 3.72 26.17
CA GLU A 456 7.41 4.89 26.53
C GLU A 456 7.21 5.05 28.06
N THR A 457 7.08 3.92 28.78
CA THR A 457 6.84 3.92 30.24
C THR A 457 8.11 3.84 31.08
N GLU A 458 9.28 3.57 30.47
CA GLU A 458 10.57 3.58 31.16
C GLU A 458 11.23 4.94 31.00
N SER A 459 10.88 5.89 31.86
CA SER A 459 11.70 7.09 32.03
C SER A 459 12.79 6.83 33.07
N GLN A 460 14.05 6.77 32.64
CA GLN A 460 15.16 6.99 33.56
C GLN A 460 15.10 8.46 34.02
N ALA A 461 15.50 8.75 35.27
CA ALA A 461 15.35 10.06 35.90
C ALA A 461 15.97 11.27 35.14
N PHE A 462 16.75 11.01 34.08
CA PHE A 462 17.46 12.01 33.28
C PHE A 462 17.25 11.89 31.76
N GLU A 463 16.37 11.00 31.30
CA GLU A 463 16.07 10.82 29.86
C GLU A 463 14.61 11.18 29.57
N ASN A 464 14.41 11.94 28.50
CA ASN A 464 13.06 12.20 28.00
C ASN A 464 12.45 10.89 27.51
N PRO A 465 11.21 10.57 27.90
CA PRO A 465 10.55 9.35 27.45
C PRO A 465 10.42 9.33 25.93
N ASP A 466 10.38 8.13 25.36
CA ASP A 466 10.04 7.92 23.96
C ASP A 466 8.60 8.41 23.73
N GLU A 467 8.42 9.25 22.72
CA GLU A 467 7.13 9.81 22.34
C GLU A 467 6.52 9.01 21.18
N ARG A 468 5.19 9.00 21.08
CA ARG A 468 4.47 8.26 20.02
C ARG A 468 4.66 8.90 18.65
N LEU A 469 4.46 8.09 17.60
CA LEU A 469 4.50 8.55 16.21
C LEU A 469 3.40 9.58 15.95
N ARG A 470 3.79 10.75 15.45
CA ARG A 470 2.88 11.78 14.92
C ARG A 470 3.00 11.84 13.41
N GLY A 471 2.01 11.31 12.71
CA GLY A 471 2.13 11.15 11.28
C GLY A 471 1.10 10.22 10.66
N SER A 472 1.39 9.77 9.45
CA SER A 472 0.59 8.79 8.74
C SER A 472 1.44 7.64 8.21
N LEU A 473 0.86 6.44 8.15
CA LEU A 473 1.50 5.24 7.61
C LEU A 473 0.67 4.68 6.45
N PHE A 474 1.38 4.10 5.48
CA PHE A 474 0.77 3.44 4.34
C PHE A 474 1.60 2.21 3.96
N ASP A 475 0.95 1.16 3.46
CA ASP A 475 1.60 -0.01 2.86
C ASP A 475 2.72 -0.63 3.72
N PHE A 476 2.38 -1.06 4.92
CA PHE A 476 3.29 -1.72 5.86
C PHE A 476 3.42 -3.21 5.53
N ARG A 477 4.64 -3.66 5.22
CA ARG A 477 4.95 -5.02 4.79
C ARG A 477 6.14 -5.61 5.53
N LEU A 478 6.02 -6.89 5.88
CA LEU A 478 7.10 -7.73 6.40
C LEU A 478 7.27 -8.95 5.51
N TYR A 479 8.51 -9.34 5.24
CA TYR A 479 8.84 -10.44 4.32
C TYR A 479 9.77 -11.47 4.96
N ARG A 480 9.54 -12.76 4.67
CA ARG A 480 10.47 -13.87 4.94
C ARG A 480 11.59 -13.99 3.91
N GLN A 481 11.47 -13.28 2.80
CA GLN A 481 12.43 -13.32 1.69
C GLN A 481 13.03 -11.93 1.45
N PRO A 482 14.30 -11.87 1.03
CA PRO A 482 14.90 -10.65 0.51
C PRO A 482 14.06 -10.02 -0.60
N MET A 483 13.94 -8.70 -0.60
CA MET A 483 13.34 -7.97 -1.71
C MET A 483 14.39 -7.72 -2.79
N SER A 484 14.10 -8.14 -4.03
CA SER A 484 14.91 -7.76 -5.19
C SER A 484 14.72 -6.28 -5.51
N MET A 485 15.67 -5.69 -6.24
CA MET A 485 15.58 -4.27 -6.65
C MET A 485 14.31 -3.99 -7.45
N GLY A 486 13.90 -4.92 -8.34
CA GLY A 486 12.64 -4.80 -9.08
C GLY A 486 11.40 -4.80 -8.18
N LYS A 487 11.42 -5.55 -7.08
CA LYS A 487 10.32 -5.55 -6.09
C LYS A 487 10.27 -4.25 -5.31
N ILE A 488 11.42 -3.68 -4.94
CA ILE A 488 11.50 -2.38 -4.27
C ILE A 488 10.97 -1.27 -5.19
N ASP A 489 11.44 -1.21 -6.43
CA ASP A 489 10.99 -0.19 -7.41
C ASP A 489 9.49 -0.31 -7.72
N LYS A 490 8.96 -1.51 -7.95
CA LYS A 490 7.52 -1.71 -8.15
C LYS A 490 6.70 -1.31 -6.91
N THR A 491 7.16 -1.64 -5.70
CA THR A 491 6.48 -1.26 -4.45
C THR A 491 6.48 0.26 -4.27
N TYR A 492 7.60 0.92 -4.58
CA TYR A 492 7.72 2.36 -4.57
C TYR A 492 6.74 3.03 -5.55
N ARG A 493 6.72 2.61 -6.82
CA ARG A 493 5.79 3.15 -7.83
C ARG A 493 4.33 2.90 -7.49
N TRP A 494 4.02 1.71 -6.97
CA TRP A 494 2.68 1.37 -6.51
C TRP A 494 2.21 2.32 -5.41
N GLY A 495 3.09 2.61 -4.44
CA GLY A 495 2.79 3.57 -3.37
C GLY A 495 2.63 5.01 -3.87
N HIS A 496 3.49 5.46 -4.78
CA HIS A 496 3.36 6.77 -5.45
C HIS A 496 1.98 6.95 -6.08
N LYS A 497 1.53 5.95 -6.86
CA LYS A 497 0.22 5.96 -7.51
C LYS A 497 -0.92 6.04 -6.50
N LYS A 498 -0.85 5.23 -5.42
CA LYS A 498 -1.91 5.15 -4.40
C LYS A 498 -1.92 6.32 -3.42
N LEU A 499 -0.80 7.03 -3.25
CA LEU A 499 -0.71 8.26 -2.47
C LEU A 499 -0.95 9.52 -3.32
N GLY A 500 -1.14 9.37 -4.64
CA GLY A 500 -1.36 10.50 -5.56
C GLY A 500 -0.15 11.43 -5.68
N ILE A 501 1.05 10.94 -5.38
CA ILE A 501 2.28 11.73 -5.44
C ILE A 501 2.74 11.76 -6.89
N GLN A 502 2.75 12.95 -7.50
CA GLN A 502 3.27 13.13 -8.85
C GLN A 502 4.76 12.77 -8.88
N GLU A 503 5.13 11.83 -9.74
CA GLU A 503 6.55 11.54 -9.97
C GLU A 503 7.22 12.81 -10.51
N PRO A 504 8.45 13.15 -10.06
CA PRO A 504 9.21 14.19 -10.73
C PRO A 504 9.37 13.75 -12.18
N ARG A 505 8.82 14.56 -13.09
CA ARG A 505 8.89 14.35 -14.55
C ARG A 505 10.34 13.96 -14.87
N PRO A 506 10.60 12.81 -15.52
CA PRO A 506 11.97 12.45 -15.87
C PRO A 506 12.57 13.67 -16.58
N PRO A 507 13.80 14.10 -16.21
CA PRO A 507 14.42 15.21 -16.90
C PRO A 507 14.32 14.89 -18.39
N LEU A 508 13.74 15.82 -19.17
CA LEU A 508 13.76 15.74 -20.62
C LEU A 508 15.17 15.29 -20.97
N GLN A 509 15.32 14.07 -21.49
CA GLN A 509 16.61 13.62 -21.97
C GLN A 509 17.04 14.73 -22.91
N SER A 510 18.07 15.49 -22.52
CA SER A 510 18.72 16.42 -23.42
C SER A 510 19.04 15.55 -24.62
N ALA A 511 18.37 15.81 -25.75
CA ALA A 511 18.52 15.04 -26.95
C ALA A 511 20.01 14.77 -27.10
N SER A 512 20.41 13.51 -26.95
CA SER A 512 21.75 13.10 -27.28
C SER A 512 21.96 13.64 -28.68
N SER A 513 23.01 14.44 -28.85
CA SER A 513 23.48 14.88 -30.15
C SER A 513 24.03 13.66 -30.89
N GLU A 514 23.16 12.69 -31.18
CA GLU A 514 23.39 11.68 -32.19
C GLU A 514 23.21 12.39 -33.52
N GLY A 515 24.29 12.36 -34.29
CA GLY A 515 24.46 13.12 -35.51
C GLY A 515 23.27 12.96 -36.44
N PHE A 516 22.75 14.10 -36.88
CA PHE A 516 21.92 14.17 -38.08
C PHE A 516 22.66 13.45 -39.22
N PRO A 517 22.08 12.43 -39.86
CA PRO A 517 22.63 11.95 -41.12
C PRO A 517 22.48 13.07 -42.13
N TYR A 518 23.60 13.63 -42.58
CA TYR A 518 23.63 14.56 -43.71
C TYR A 518 22.93 13.88 -44.90
N PRO A 519 21.95 14.53 -45.54
CA PRO A 519 21.42 14.05 -46.80
C PRO A 519 22.53 14.09 -47.86
N PRO A 520 22.61 13.09 -48.77
CA PRO A 520 23.60 13.11 -49.83
C PRO A 520 23.40 14.34 -50.73
N PRO A 521 24.48 14.99 -51.19
CA PRO A 521 24.37 16.18 -52.03
C PRO A 521 23.69 15.85 -53.35
N GLN A 522 22.62 16.60 -53.67
CA GLN A 522 21.94 16.50 -54.95
C GLN A 522 22.79 17.13 -56.07
N PRO A 523 22.80 16.55 -57.29
CA PRO A 523 23.54 17.11 -58.42
C PRO A 523 22.88 18.40 -58.92
N PHE A 524 23.68 19.46 -58.98
CA PHE A 524 23.34 20.77 -59.54
C PHE A 524 23.01 20.67 -61.03
N LEU A 525 21.78 21.03 -61.40
CA LEU A 525 21.39 21.35 -62.77
C LEU A 525 21.77 22.80 -63.06
N SER A 526 22.74 22.98 -63.96
CA SER A 526 23.16 24.27 -64.50
C SER A 526 22.08 24.84 -65.43
N SER A 527 21.45 25.95 -65.05
CA SER A 527 20.77 26.81 -66.01
C SER A 527 21.72 27.92 -66.47
N THR A 528 22.10 27.83 -67.74
CA THR A 528 22.74 28.87 -68.55
C THR A 528 21.94 30.17 -68.54
N GLY A 529 22.62 31.32 -68.44
CA GLY A 529 21.99 32.63 -68.55
C GLY A 529 22.99 33.77 -68.37
N ASP A 530 23.88 33.90 -69.35
CA ASP A 530 24.65 35.05 -69.83
C ASP A 530 24.87 36.33 -69.00
N PHE A 531 26.14 36.77 -69.10
CA PHE A 531 26.65 38.12 -69.44
C PHE A 531 27.65 38.74 -68.44
N PRO A 532 28.63 39.53 -68.95
CA PRO A 532 30.04 39.36 -68.66
C PRO A 532 30.64 40.60 -67.99
N GLY A 533 31.80 40.46 -67.35
CA GLY A 533 32.48 41.67 -66.91
C GLY A 533 33.72 41.48 -66.05
N ILE A 534 34.86 41.40 -66.73
CA ILE A 534 36.04 42.22 -66.43
C ILE A 534 36.96 41.74 -65.27
N THR A 535 37.95 40.96 -65.71
CA THR A 535 39.41 41.06 -65.47
C THR A 535 40.00 40.95 -64.06
N LYS A 536 40.81 39.87 -63.90
CA LYS A 536 42.26 39.81 -63.59
C LYS A 536 42.80 40.93 -62.68
N SER A 537 43.52 40.69 -61.58
CA SER A 537 44.82 39.99 -61.44
C SER A 537 45.36 40.25 -60.00
N PRO A 538 46.55 39.77 -59.56
CA PRO A 538 46.68 38.91 -58.39
C PRO A 538 47.61 39.48 -57.29
N ASN A 539 47.92 38.64 -56.29
CA ASN A 539 48.80 38.88 -55.14
C ASN A 539 48.14 39.75 -54.06
N ALA A 540 48.33 39.56 -52.75
CA ALA A 540 49.46 39.01 -52.02
C ALA A 540 49.05 38.70 -50.56
N LEU A 541 49.80 37.78 -49.94
CA LEU A 541 49.95 37.50 -48.48
C LEU A 541 48.85 36.71 -47.77
#